data_AF-A0A838UI66-F1
#
_entry.id   AF-A0A838UI66-F1
#
_cell.length_a   1.000
_cell.length_b   1.000
_cell.length_c   1.000
_cell.angle_alpha   90.00
_cell.angle_beta   90.00
_cell.angle_gamma   90.00
#
_symmetry.space_group_name_H-M   'P 1'
#
loop_
_entity.id
_entity.type
_entity.pdbx_description
1 polymer ?
#
loop_
_entity_poly.entity_id
_entity_poly.type
_entity_poly.pdbx_seq_one_letter_code
_entity_poly.pdbx_strand_id
1 'polypeptide(L)'
;MNRFVVISGCSGGGKSTLVAELARRGYATVEEPGRRIVREEIRAGDSAFPWVDGIAFLRRAVAVALADRAAARRREGWVFFDRGLIDAAAGLEHLTGEPALAPLGR
;
A
#
# COMPACT_ATOMS: atom_id res chain seq x y z
N MET A 1 -19.40 0.33 -10.31
CA MET A 1 -19.40 -0.16 -8.92
C MET A 1 -17.96 -0.16 -8.41
N ASN A 2 -17.66 0.58 -7.33
CA ASN A 2 -16.31 0.66 -6.77
C ASN A 2 -16.01 -0.64 -6.00
N ARG A 3 -15.22 -1.53 -6.61
CA ARG A 3 -14.90 -2.87 -6.08
C ARG A 3 -13.56 -2.96 -5.36
N PHE A 4 -12.84 -1.85 -5.25
CA PHE A 4 -11.55 -1.77 -4.58
C PHE A 4 -11.73 -1.14 -3.22
N VAL A 5 -11.29 -1.84 -2.17
CA VAL A 5 -11.47 -1.47 -0.77
C VAL A 5 -10.10 -1.36 -0.12
N VAL A 6 -9.77 -0.19 0.44
CA VAL A 6 -8.55 -0.01 1.21
C VAL A 6 -8.87 -0.22 2.69
N ILE A 7 -8.10 -1.10 3.34
CA ILE A 7 -8.15 -1.31 4.78
C ILE A 7 -6.97 -0.55 5.39
N SER A 8 -7.22 0.67 5.85
CA SER A 8 -6.24 1.52 6.54
C SER A 8 -6.42 1.48 8.07
N GLY A 9 -5.50 2.09 8.82
CA GLY A 9 -5.53 2.21 10.28
C GLY A 9 -4.19 1.97 10.96
N CYS A 10 -4.13 2.17 12.28
CA CYS A 10 -2.89 2.06 13.06
C CYS A 10 -2.36 0.62 13.17
N SER A 11 -1.11 0.48 13.64
CA SER A 11 -0.57 -0.83 14.05
C SER A 11 -1.38 -1.41 15.22
N GLY A 12 -1.47 -2.74 15.31
CA GLY A 12 -2.20 -3.44 16.39
C GLY A 12 -3.73 -3.52 16.27
N GLY A 13 -4.37 -2.77 15.36
CA GLY A 13 -5.83 -2.77 15.19
C GLY A 13 -6.47 -3.98 14.49
N GLY A 14 -5.77 -5.11 14.40
CA GLY A 14 -6.32 -6.34 13.79
C GLY A 14 -6.46 -6.36 12.26
N LYS A 15 -5.99 -5.33 11.53
CA LYS A 15 -6.08 -5.28 10.05
C LYS A 15 -5.51 -6.51 9.36
N SER A 16 -4.33 -6.97 9.80
CA SER A 16 -3.69 -8.16 9.23
C SER A 16 -4.57 -9.40 9.41
N THR A 17 -5.25 -9.54 10.56
CA THR A 17 -6.22 -10.61 10.82
C THR A 17 -7.41 -10.53 9.88
N LEU A 18 -7.97 -9.33 9.67
CA LEU A 18 -9.09 -9.11 8.74
C LEU A 18 -8.69 -9.44 7.30
N VAL A 19 -7.54 -8.96 6.84
CA VAL A 19 -7.03 -9.23 5.48
C VAL A 19 -6.79 -10.73 5.27
N ALA A 20 -6.20 -11.42 6.25
CA ALA A 20 -6.00 -12.86 6.18
C ALA A 20 -7.33 -13.63 6.10
N GLU A 21 -8.33 -13.22 6.88
CA GLU A 21 -9.66 -13.83 6.85
C GLU A 21 -10.39 -13.58 5.52
N LEU A 22 -10.28 -12.38 4.95
CA LEU A 22 -10.84 -12.07 3.63
C LEU A 22 -10.20 -12.93 2.53
N ALA A 23 -8.88 -13.11 2.56
CA ALA A 23 -8.18 -14.00 1.66
C ALA A 23 -8.65 -15.46 1.82
N ARG A 24 -8.80 -15.94 3.06
CA ARG A 24 -9.31 -17.28 3.37
C ARG A 24 -10.74 -17.51 2.83
N ARG A 25 -11.55 -16.46 2.76
CA ARG A 25 -12.90 -16.47 2.18
C ARG A 25 -12.92 -16.38 0.64
N GLY A 26 -11.76 -16.33 -0.01
CA GLY A 26 -11.62 -16.32 -1.46
C GLY A 26 -11.63 -14.93 -2.10
N TYR A 27 -11.59 -13.85 -1.30
CA TYR A 27 -11.44 -12.51 -1.85
C TYR A 27 -10.00 -12.24 -2.27
N ALA A 28 -9.82 -11.44 -3.33
CA ALA A 28 -8.50 -10.98 -3.73
C ALA A 28 -7.98 -9.97 -2.69
N THR A 29 -6.77 -10.20 -2.20
CA THR A 29 -6.09 -9.29 -1.28
C THR A 29 -4.75 -8.84 -1.86
N VAL A 30 -4.34 -7.61 -1.53
CA VAL A 30 -3.06 -7.03 -1.90
C VAL A 30 -2.35 -6.60 -0.62
N GLU A 31 -1.15 -7.12 -0.42
CA GLU A 31 -0.33 -6.81 0.76
C GLU A 31 0.25 -5.39 0.71
N GLU A 32 0.40 -4.78 1.89
CA GLU A 32 0.99 -3.46 2.08
C GLU A 32 2.27 -3.22 1.24
N PRO A 33 2.29 -2.19 0.38
CA PRO A 33 3.46 -1.87 -0.47
C PRO A 33 4.75 -1.73 0.33
N GLY A 34 4.71 -1.05 1.48
CA GLY A 34 5.88 -0.83 2.32
C GLY A 34 6.51 -2.13 2.82
N ARG A 35 5.71 -3.11 3.24
CA ARG A 35 6.19 -4.44 3.66
C ARG A 35 6.83 -5.22 2.52
N ARG A 36 6.31 -5.10 1.30
CA ARG A 36 6.91 -5.72 0.11
C ARG A 36 8.25 -5.10 -0.24
N ILE A 37 8.33 -3.76 -0.25
CA ILE A 37 9.57 -3.03 -0.51
C ILE A 37 10.65 -3.42 0.49
N VAL A 38 10.36 -3.40 1.80
CA VAL A 38 11.36 -3.81 2.82
C VAL A 38 11.86 -5.24 2.58
N ARG A 39 10.98 -6.18 2.23
CA ARG A 39 11.39 -7.56 1.91
C ARG A 39 12.22 -7.66 0.65
N GLU A 40 11.94 -6.85 -0.37
CA GLU A 40 12.74 -6.76 -1.59
C GLU A 40 14.15 -6.23 -1.29
N GLU A 41 14.26 -5.16 -0.51
CA GLU A 41 15.54 -4.57 -0.10
C GLU A 41 16.40 -5.54 0.71
N ILE A 42 15.80 -6.23 1.69
CA ILE A 42 16.50 -7.26 2.48
C ILE A 42 17.04 -8.37 1.58
N ARG A 43 16.28 -8.78 0.55
CA ARG A 43 16.71 -9.81 -0.40
C ARG A 43 17.80 -9.31 -1.35
N ALA A 44 17.77 -8.04 -1.72
CA ALA A 44 18.79 -7.41 -2.56
C ALA A 44 20.11 -7.15 -1.80
N GLY A 45 20.08 -7.15 -0.47
CA GLY A 45 21.22 -6.74 0.35
C GLY A 45 21.42 -5.21 0.36
N ASP A 46 20.39 -4.47 -0.05
CA ASP A 46 20.40 -3.01 -0.16
C ASP A 46 19.94 -2.34 1.15
N SER A 47 20.07 -1.02 1.20
CA SER A 47 19.81 -0.18 2.38
C SER A 47 18.66 0.82 2.21
N ALA A 48 17.78 0.69 1.20
CA ALA A 48 16.67 1.64 1.01
C ALA A 48 15.50 1.36 1.97
N PHE A 49 15.79 1.47 3.25
CA PHE A 49 14.83 1.31 4.33
C PHE A 49 14.10 2.62 4.64
N PRO A 50 12.87 2.55 5.18
CA PRO A 50 12.10 3.74 5.55
C PRO A 50 12.78 4.63 6.59
N TRP A 51 13.69 4.09 7.42
CA TRP A 51 14.46 4.86 8.41
C TRP A 51 15.75 5.47 7.85
N VAL A 52 16.17 5.09 6.65
CA VAL A 52 17.35 5.67 5.97
C VAL A 52 16.91 6.84 5.10
N ASP A 53 15.91 6.62 4.24
CA ASP A 53 15.30 7.67 3.41
C ASP A 53 13.79 7.43 3.30
N GLY A 54 13.05 8.07 4.20
CA GLY A 54 11.59 7.95 4.26
C GLY A 54 10.89 8.51 3.02
N ILE A 55 11.42 9.57 2.41
CA ILE A 55 10.80 10.21 1.23
C ILE A 55 10.96 9.31 0.01
N ALA A 56 12.17 8.79 -0.25
CA ALA A 56 12.41 7.86 -1.35
C ALA A 56 11.59 6.57 -1.16
N PHE A 57 11.53 6.04 0.06
CA PHE A 57 10.69 4.89 0.39
C PHE A 57 9.21 5.14 0.07
N LEU A 58 8.66 6.29 0.49
CA LEU A 58 7.25 6.61 0.25
C LEU A 58 6.95 6.85 -1.24
N ARG A 59 7.86 7.49 -1.98
CA ARG A 59 7.73 7.61 -3.45
C ARG A 59 7.68 6.23 -4.12
N ARG A 60 8.54 5.29 -3.70
CA ARG A 60 8.49 3.91 -4.18
C ARG A 60 7.19 3.22 -3.76
N ALA A 61 6.73 3.39 -2.52
CA ALA A 61 5.46 2.83 -2.05
C ALA A 61 4.26 3.34 -2.86
N VAL A 62 4.24 4.62 -3.24
CA VAL A 62 3.24 5.19 -4.16
C VAL A 62 3.29 4.50 -5.52
N ALA A 63 4.48 4.35 -6.11
CA ALA A 63 4.64 3.68 -7.40
C ALA A 63 4.17 2.22 -7.39
N VAL A 64 4.54 1.46 -6.35
CA VAL A 64 4.09 0.08 -6.14
C VAL A 64 2.57 0.03 -5.98
N ALA A 65 1.99 0.91 -5.17
CA ALA A 65 0.53 0.96 -4.96
C ALA A 65 -0.26 1.29 -6.24
N LEU A 66 0.28 2.15 -7.10
CA LEU A 66 -0.30 2.44 -8.42
C LEU A 66 -0.28 1.20 -9.32
N ALA A 67 0.84 0.47 -9.34
CA ALA A 67 0.97 -0.78 -10.08
C ALA A 67 -0.01 -1.85 -9.57
N ASP A 68 -0.18 -1.97 -8.24
CA ASP A 68 -1.14 -2.90 -7.65
C ASP A 68 -2.57 -2.58 -8.07
N ARG A 69 -2.96 -1.30 -8.02
CA ARG A 69 -4.28 -0.84 -8.46
C ARG A 69 -4.51 -1.15 -9.95
N ALA A 70 -3.49 -0.96 -10.78
CA ALA A 70 -3.57 -1.30 -12.20
C ALA A 70 -3.72 -2.81 -12.42
N ALA A 71 -2.96 -3.63 -11.70
CA ALA A 71 -3.03 -5.09 -11.77
C ALA A 71 -4.38 -5.64 -11.27
N ALA A 72 -4.94 -5.03 -10.21
CA ALA A 72 -6.24 -5.39 -9.64
C ALA A 72 -7.40 -5.19 -10.62
N ARG A 73 -7.26 -4.34 -11.66
CA ARG A 73 -8.30 -4.16 -12.69
C ARG A 73 -8.61 -5.43 -13.47
N ARG A 74 -7.66 -6.38 -13.52
CA ARG A 74 -7.86 -7.69 -14.14
C ARG A 74 -8.58 -8.71 -13.24
N ARG A 75 -8.82 -8.36 -11.98
CA ARG A 75 -9.53 -9.22 -11.02
C ARG A 75 -11.02 -8.91 -11.04
N GLU A 76 -11.83 -9.96 -11.00
CA GLU A 76 -13.26 -9.88 -10.77
C GLU A 76 -13.57 -9.84 -9.27
N GLY A 77 -14.76 -9.36 -8.92
CA GLY A 77 -15.18 -9.25 -7.52
C GLY A 77 -14.44 -8.16 -6.73
N TRP A 78 -14.55 -8.24 -5.41
CA TRP A 78 -13.96 -7.28 -4.50
C TRP A 78 -12.45 -7.53 -4.32
N VAL A 79 -11.67 -6.46 -4.32
CA VAL A 79 -10.23 -6.50 -4.05
C VAL A 79 -9.93 -5.64 -2.83
N PHE A 80 -9.28 -6.23 -1.84
CA PHE A 80 -8.94 -5.58 -0.58
C PHE A 80 -7.44 -5.29 -0.50
N PHE A 81 -7.09 -4.04 -0.24
CA PHE A 81 -5.72 -3.58 -0.13
C PHE A 81 -5.40 -3.36 1.36
N ASP A 82 -4.39 -4.07 1.88
CA ASP A 82 -3.83 -3.84 3.21
C ASP A 82 -2.97 -2.57 3.17
N ARG A 83 -3.56 -1.42 3.54
CA ARG A 83 -3.10 -0.09 3.12
C ARG A 83 -2.97 0.03 1.60
N GLY A 84 -2.62 1.22 1.11
CA GLY A 84 -2.28 1.36 -0.29
C GLY A 84 -1.87 2.77 -0.67
N LEU A 85 -2.33 3.19 -1.84
CA LEU A 85 -1.95 4.45 -2.46
C LEU A 85 -2.23 5.65 -1.54
N ILE A 86 -3.36 5.63 -0.84
CA ILE A 86 -3.77 6.74 0.04
C ILE A 86 -2.86 6.81 1.27
N ASP A 87 -2.54 5.69 1.92
CA ASP A 87 -1.60 5.66 3.06
C ASP A 87 -0.21 6.17 2.66
N ALA A 88 0.31 5.70 1.52
CA ALA A 88 1.63 6.10 1.03
C ALA A 88 1.68 7.59 0.65
N ALA A 89 0.65 8.09 -0.05
CA ALA A 89 0.56 9.49 -0.43
C ALA A 89 0.36 10.41 0.79
N ALA A 90 -0.47 10.01 1.76
CA ALA A 90 -0.64 10.76 3.01
C ALA A 90 0.67 10.86 3.80
N GLY A 91 1.43 9.75 3.88
CA GLY A 91 2.77 9.77 4.48
C GLY A 91 3.73 10.69 3.72
N LEU A 92 3.71 10.65 2.40
CA LEU A 92 4.59 11.48 1.56
C LEU A 92 4.29 12.97 1.72
N GLU A 93 3.02 13.34 1.69
CA GLU A 93 2.55 14.71 1.93
C GLU A 93 2.94 15.19 3.32
N HIS A 94 2.79 14.33 4.35
CA HIS A 94 3.21 14.68 5.70
C HIS A 94 4.71 14.97 5.82
N LEU A 95 5.57 14.18 5.16
CA LEU A 95 7.03 14.38 5.25
C LEU A 95 7.57 15.50 4.36
N THR A 96 6.89 15.80 3.24
CA THR A 96 7.39 16.77 2.25
C THR A 96 6.68 18.13 2.34
N GLY A 97 5.48 18.18 2.91
CA GLY A 97 4.58 19.34 2.81
C GLY A 97 4.00 19.56 1.40
N GLU A 98 4.34 18.72 0.43
CA GLU A 98 3.81 18.80 -0.94
C GLU A 98 2.47 18.07 -1.05
N PRO A 99 1.50 18.58 -1.83
CA PRO A 99 0.15 18.03 -1.92
C PRO A 99 0.11 16.72 -2.73
N ALA A 100 0.55 15.61 -2.14
CA ALA A 100 0.59 14.29 -2.79
C ALA A 100 -0.80 13.62 -2.90
N LEU A 101 -1.76 13.97 -2.04
CA LEU A 101 -3.12 13.42 -2.08
C LEU A 101 -4.02 14.10 -3.12
N ALA A 102 -3.88 15.41 -3.32
CA ALA A 102 -4.78 16.19 -4.20
C ALA A 102 -4.87 15.65 -5.64
N PRO A 103 -3.78 15.19 -6.29
CA PRO A 103 -3.84 14.60 -7.63
C PRO A 103 -4.62 13.27 -7.69
N LEU A 104 -4.81 12.58 -6.56
CA LEU A 104 -5.39 11.24 -6.49
C LEU A 104 -6.91 11.23 -6.31
N GLY A 105 -7.51 12.37 -5.93
CA GLY A 105 -8.94 12.51 -5.64
C GLY A 105 -9.86 12.68 -6.85
N ARG A 106 -9.46 12.20 -8.05
CA ARG A 106 -10.22 12.33 -9.31
C ARG A 106 -10.83 11.00 -9.75
#